data_AF-A0AAX2ZBB5-F1
#
_entry.id   AF-A0AAX2ZBB5-F1
#
_cell.length_a   1.000
_cell.length_b   1.000
_cell.length_c   1.000
_cell.angle_alpha   90.00
_cell.angle_beta   90.00
_cell.angle_gamma   90.00
#
_symmetry.space_group_name_H-M   'P 1'
#
loop_
_entity.id
_entity.type
_entity.pdbx_description
1 polymer ?
#
loop_
_entity_poly.entity_id
_entity_poly.type
_entity_poly.pdbx_seq_one_letter_code
_entity_poly.pdbx_strand_id
1 'polypeptide(L)'
;MLLNKNKPKGCDELYCVVQERERKTFSKGKSKGLVVNACKINNQEFYSYTHSDEKFQRPVKTAYKVTLHSSYRENNKVKKRQYSICTIGYYDFVDYGYYDFVEDRLNELSQELNMTGEEIYSLVCCKLNPLQEKINQEYKDTEEYKCSMEVEEILQRYRQAKAEFENKYGVGNFDYCYDVFLNLRNAENLKKIKQIYEEQDYFTGSYQRKNHSNYKYNSNKSSYQEEQGSNYEYSSRENSHYGEDDKKILKKIYKTLARNFHPDKNDNSDESVRAMQIINDLKELWQL
;
A
#
# COMPACT_ATOMS: atom_id res chain seq x y z
N MET A 1 6.45 -46.36 -25.46
CA MET A 1 6.81 -44.92 -25.55
C MET A 1 6.00 -44.20 -24.49
N LEU A 2 6.51 -43.51 -23.47
CA LEU A 2 7.86 -43.11 -23.09
C LEU A 2 8.01 -43.37 -21.59
N LEU A 3 9.06 -44.12 -21.24
CA LEU A 3 9.59 -44.23 -19.90
C LEU A 3 10.12 -42.85 -19.49
N ASN A 4 9.49 -42.15 -18.56
CA ASN A 4 10.14 -41.06 -17.85
C ASN A 4 11.04 -41.64 -16.75
N LYS A 5 12.12 -42.30 -17.21
CA LYS A 5 13.29 -42.63 -16.41
C LYS A 5 14.08 -41.35 -16.25
N ASN A 6 13.95 -40.70 -15.11
CA ASN A 6 14.98 -39.91 -14.43
C ASN A 6 14.43 -39.35 -13.11
N LYS A 7 14.19 -40.23 -12.13
CA LYS A 7 14.28 -39.82 -10.72
C LYS A 7 15.74 -40.06 -10.30
N PRO A 8 16.55 -39.03 -10.04
CA PRO A 8 17.89 -39.24 -9.53
C PRO A 8 17.81 -40.02 -8.21
N LYS A 9 18.59 -41.10 -8.11
CA LYS A 9 18.74 -41.88 -6.88
C LYS A 9 19.32 -40.97 -5.80
N GLY A 10 18.57 -40.74 -4.71
CA GLY A 10 19.01 -39.94 -3.57
C GLY A 10 18.19 -38.67 -3.28
N CYS A 11 17.06 -38.45 -3.96
CA CYS A 11 16.16 -37.35 -3.63
C CYS A 11 15.31 -37.74 -2.40
N ASP A 12 15.78 -37.36 -1.21
CA ASP A 12 15.00 -37.44 0.02
C ASP A 12 13.68 -36.68 -0.19
N GLU A 13 12.53 -37.33 -0.02
CA GLU A 13 11.23 -36.68 -0.22
C GLU A 13 11.02 -35.64 0.88
N LEU A 14 11.18 -34.36 0.53
CA LEU A 14 11.01 -33.23 1.42
C LEU A 14 9.52 -32.89 1.55
N TYR A 15 9.02 -32.74 2.76
CA TYR A 15 7.62 -32.36 3.00
C TYR A 15 7.48 -31.40 4.18
N CYS A 16 6.52 -30.49 4.06
CA CYS A 16 6.19 -29.54 5.12
C CYS A 16 5.25 -30.17 6.16
N VAL A 17 5.59 -29.97 7.44
CA VAL A 17 4.79 -30.34 8.59
C VAL A 17 4.53 -29.11 9.42
N VAL A 18 3.24 -28.93 9.74
CA VAL A 18 2.77 -27.90 10.66
C VAL A 18 2.30 -28.60 11.94
N GLN A 19 2.82 -28.16 13.08
CA GLN A 19 2.46 -28.68 14.39
C GLN A 19 1.87 -27.58 15.25
N GLU A 20 0.72 -27.85 15.85
CA GLU A 20 0.14 -26.94 16.84
C GLU A 20 0.94 -26.96 18.15
N ARG A 21 1.05 -25.78 18.75
CA ARG A 21 1.70 -25.49 20.02
C ARG A 21 0.86 -24.44 20.75
N GLU A 22 0.95 -24.43 22.07
CA GLU A 22 0.29 -23.40 22.87
C GLU A 22 1.31 -22.31 23.27
N ARG A 23 0.93 -21.03 23.08
CA ARG A 23 1.69 -19.88 23.57
C ARG A 23 1.40 -19.65 25.06
N LYS A 24 2.44 -19.23 25.79
CA LYS A 24 2.33 -18.87 27.21
C LYS A 24 1.56 -17.56 27.43
N THR A 25 1.67 -16.63 26.50
CA THR A 25 1.09 -15.29 26.59
C THR A 25 0.01 -15.08 25.53
N PHE A 26 -0.97 -14.24 25.85
CA PHE A 26 -1.99 -13.81 24.90
C PHE A 26 -1.45 -12.69 24.00
N SER A 27 -1.93 -12.67 22.75
CA SER A 27 -1.75 -11.52 21.86
C SER A 27 -2.63 -10.36 22.35
N LYS A 28 -2.23 -9.12 22.12
CA LYS A 28 -3.10 -7.95 22.37
C LYS A 28 -4.02 -7.77 21.16
N GLY A 29 -5.32 -7.64 21.40
CA GLY A 29 -6.27 -7.34 20.34
C GLY A 29 -6.16 -5.92 19.80
N LYS A 30 -6.87 -5.69 18.70
CA LYS A 30 -7.11 -4.36 18.13
C LYS A 30 -7.90 -3.50 19.12
N SER A 31 -7.80 -2.19 18.91
CA SER A 31 -8.58 -1.19 19.65
C SER A 31 -10.07 -1.35 19.36
N LYS A 32 -10.92 -1.05 20.36
CA LYS A 32 -12.38 -1.07 20.21
C LYS A 32 -12.96 0.17 19.54
N GLY A 33 -12.14 1.16 19.21
CA GLY A 33 -12.61 2.35 18.52
C GLY A 33 -11.55 3.43 18.33
N LEU A 34 -12.05 4.63 18.09
CA LEU A 34 -11.30 5.86 17.92
C LEU A 34 -11.70 6.87 19.00
N VAL A 35 -10.73 7.67 19.45
CA VAL A 35 -10.90 8.76 20.40
C VAL A 35 -10.45 10.05 19.71
N VAL A 36 -11.29 11.09 19.79
CA VAL A 36 -10.98 12.41 19.26
C VAL A 36 -10.12 13.15 20.26
N ASN A 37 -9.02 13.73 19.79
CA ASN A 37 -8.13 14.56 20.59
C ASN A 37 -8.21 15.99 20.08
N ALA A 38 -8.37 16.94 21.01
CA ALA A 38 -8.29 18.37 20.70
C ALA A 38 -6.95 18.92 21.18
N CYS A 39 -6.16 19.46 20.25
CA CYS A 39 -4.89 20.12 20.54
C CYS A 39 -4.99 21.60 20.16
N LYS A 40 -4.14 22.44 20.75
CA LYS A 40 -4.02 23.85 20.36
C LYS A 40 -2.66 24.09 19.70
N ILE A 41 -2.69 24.62 18.49
CA ILE A 41 -1.51 25.09 17.76
C ILE A 41 -1.72 26.58 17.51
N ASN A 42 -0.81 27.44 17.99
CA ASN A 42 -0.91 28.90 17.83
C ASN A 42 -2.28 29.49 18.25
N ASN A 43 -2.81 29.07 19.40
CA ASN A 43 -4.15 29.42 19.91
C ASN A 43 -5.35 28.99 19.05
N GLN A 44 -5.13 28.15 18.04
CA GLN A 44 -6.18 27.56 17.22
C GLN A 44 -6.39 26.08 17.57
N GLU A 45 -7.64 25.68 17.75
CA GLU A 45 -7.99 24.28 18.03
C GLU A 45 -7.90 23.42 16.78
N PHE A 46 -7.22 22.29 16.92
CA PHE A 46 -6.97 21.27 15.90
C PHE A 46 -7.45 19.91 16.43
N TYR A 47 -8.22 19.18 15.64
CA TYR A 47 -8.83 17.91 16.03
C TYR A 47 -8.13 16.75 15.34
N SER A 48 -7.43 15.94 16.13
CA SER A 48 -6.83 14.68 15.69
C SER A 48 -7.56 13.49 16.32
N TYR A 49 -7.04 12.29 16.10
CA TYR A 49 -7.58 11.10 16.72
C TYR A 49 -6.48 10.10 17.06
N THR A 50 -6.79 9.23 18.01
CA THR A 50 -6.02 8.04 18.33
C THR A 50 -6.95 6.85 18.42
N HIS A 51 -6.41 5.64 18.32
CA HIS A 51 -7.15 4.45 18.71
C HIS A 51 -7.42 4.46 20.23
N SER A 52 -8.59 3.97 20.65
CA SER A 52 -8.91 3.81 22.07
C SER A 52 -7.95 2.86 22.79
N ASP A 53 -7.75 3.10 24.09
CA ASP A 53 -6.93 2.24 24.94
C ASP A 53 -7.60 0.89 25.23
N GLU A 54 -8.93 0.83 25.14
CA GLU A 54 -9.68 -0.41 25.31
C GLU A 54 -9.45 -1.34 24.11
N LYS A 55 -9.01 -2.56 24.38
CA LYS A 55 -8.64 -3.55 23.37
C LYS A 55 -9.46 -4.83 23.50
N PHE A 56 -9.64 -5.52 22.37
CA PHE A 56 -10.21 -6.85 22.38
C PHE A 56 -9.28 -7.85 23.07
N GLN A 57 -9.88 -8.80 23.78
CA GLN A 57 -9.17 -9.95 24.32
C GLN A 57 -9.04 -11.00 23.23
N ARG A 58 -7.87 -11.61 23.15
CA ARG A 58 -7.50 -12.59 22.12
C ARG A 58 -7.23 -13.94 22.78
N PRO A 59 -8.27 -14.76 23.06
CA PRO A 59 -8.14 -15.95 23.90
C PRO A 59 -7.40 -17.10 23.20
N VAL A 60 -7.30 -17.10 21.86
CA VAL A 60 -6.65 -18.20 21.12
C VAL A 60 -5.14 -18.14 21.32
N LYS A 61 -4.59 -19.16 21.98
CA LYS A 61 -3.15 -19.30 22.26
C LYS A 61 -2.41 -20.16 21.25
N THR A 62 -3.09 -20.69 20.24
CA THR A 62 -2.50 -21.61 19.27
C THR A 62 -1.39 -20.90 18.49
N ALA A 63 -0.28 -21.59 18.33
CA ALA A 63 0.81 -21.27 17.43
C ALA A 63 1.17 -22.50 16.61
N TYR A 64 1.73 -22.26 15.44
CA TYR A 64 1.98 -23.26 14.43
C TYR A 64 3.48 -23.31 14.17
N LYS A 65 4.13 -24.38 14.65
CA LYS A 65 5.53 -24.65 14.35
C LYS A 65 5.62 -25.28 12.97
N VAL A 66 6.30 -24.60 12.05
CA VAL A 66 6.46 -25.03 10.66
C VAL A 66 7.85 -25.63 10.50
N THR A 67 7.89 -26.85 9.99
CA THR A 67 9.14 -27.62 9.81
C THR A 67 9.13 -28.34 8.47
N LEU A 68 10.28 -28.38 7.80
CA LEU A 68 10.50 -29.25 6.65
C LEU A 68 11.17 -30.54 7.11
N HIS A 69 10.66 -31.67 6.63
CA HIS A 69 11.18 -32.98 6.97
C HIS A 69 11.70 -33.68 5.72
N SER A 70 12.84 -34.34 5.82
CA SER A 70 13.32 -35.28 4.81
C SER A 70 13.57 -36.65 5.47
N SER A 71 13.23 -37.72 4.76
CA SER A 71 13.49 -39.09 5.20
C SER A 71 14.48 -39.74 4.27
N TYR A 72 15.53 -40.33 4.84
CA TYR A 72 16.64 -40.92 4.09
C TYR A 72 17.03 -42.27 4.71
N ARG A 73 17.74 -43.11 3.96
CA ARG A 73 18.25 -44.39 4.47
C ARG A 73 19.76 -44.35 4.60
N GLU A 74 20.24 -44.77 5.77
CA GLU A 74 21.65 -44.94 6.06
C GLU A 74 21.85 -46.32 6.68
N ASN A 75 22.66 -47.17 6.04
CA ASN A 75 22.88 -48.57 6.47
C ASN A 75 21.57 -49.36 6.65
N ASN A 76 20.64 -49.27 5.69
CA ASN A 76 19.30 -49.87 5.71
C ASN A 76 18.37 -49.42 6.86
N LYS A 77 18.77 -48.43 7.67
CA LYS A 77 17.91 -47.80 8.69
C LYS A 77 17.35 -46.48 8.17
N VAL A 78 16.06 -46.26 8.38
CA VAL A 78 15.41 -44.98 8.06
C VAL A 78 15.84 -43.94 9.09
N LYS A 79 16.38 -42.81 8.62
CA LYS A 79 16.71 -41.63 9.41
C LYS A 79 15.89 -40.44 8.91
N LYS A 80 15.74 -39.41 9.76
CA LYS A 80 14.94 -38.22 9.48
C LYS A 80 15.73 -36.96 9.76
N ARG A 81 15.75 -36.03 8.81
CA ARG A 81 16.21 -34.65 9.01
C ARG A 81 14.99 -33.75 9.20
N GLN A 82 15.13 -32.74 10.05
CA GLN A 82 14.10 -31.75 10.31
C GLN A 82 14.73 -30.37 10.28
N TYR A 83 14.14 -29.48 9.51
CA TYR A 83 14.55 -28.09 9.35
C TYR A 83 13.45 -27.22 9.93
N SER A 84 13.77 -26.46 10.97
CA SER A 84 12.83 -25.46 11.51
C SER A 84 12.74 -24.29 10.54
N ILE A 85 11.51 -23.92 10.17
CA ILE A 85 11.26 -22.70 9.38
C ILE A 85 10.93 -21.58 10.37
N CYS A 86 9.77 -21.65 11.00
CA CYS A 86 9.30 -20.61 11.91
C CYS A 86 8.26 -21.17 12.89
N THR A 87 7.80 -20.30 13.78
CA THR A 87 6.62 -20.55 14.61
C THR A 87 5.74 -19.31 14.54
N ILE A 88 4.51 -19.47 14.05
CA ILE A 88 3.59 -18.36 13.78
C ILE A 88 2.37 -18.50 14.70
N GLY A 89 2.00 -17.46 15.44
CA GLY A 89 0.79 -17.47 16.26
C GLY A 89 -0.48 -17.35 15.41
N TYR A 90 -1.61 -17.83 15.94
CA TYR A 90 -2.92 -17.68 15.31
C TYR A 90 -3.19 -16.23 14.86
N TYR A 91 -3.00 -15.26 15.76
CA TYR A 91 -3.25 -13.86 15.43
C TYR A 91 -2.15 -13.22 14.58
N ASP A 92 -0.96 -13.83 14.50
CA ASP A 92 0.10 -13.33 13.61
C ASP A 92 -0.28 -13.60 12.14
N PHE A 93 -0.97 -14.72 11.86
CA PHE A 93 -1.59 -14.96 10.54
C PHE A 93 -2.65 -13.90 10.17
N VAL A 94 -3.39 -13.42 11.17
CA VAL A 94 -4.44 -12.42 10.97
C VAL A 94 -3.87 -11.02 10.72
N ASP A 95 -2.87 -10.63 11.51
CA ASP A 95 -2.35 -9.26 11.49
C ASP A 95 -1.31 -9.06 10.38
N TYR A 96 -0.53 -10.09 10.05
CA TYR A 96 0.62 -9.98 9.13
C TYR A 96 0.60 -11.04 8.01
N GLY A 97 -0.05 -12.18 8.23
CA GLY A 97 0.08 -13.36 7.36
C GLY A 97 1.37 -14.13 7.65
N TYR A 98 1.66 -15.17 6.86
CA TYR A 98 2.86 -16.00 7.08
C TYR A 98 4.09 -15.62 6.24
N TYR A 99 3.94 -14.80 5.20
CA TYR A 99 4.99 -14.55 4.21
C TYR A 99 6.27 -14.03 4.86
N ASP A 100 6.15 -12.96 5.64
CA ASP A 100 7.26 -12.32 6.37
C ASP A 100 7.95 -13.25 7.37
N PHE A 101 7.29 -14.33 7.79
CA PHE A 101 7.85 -15.30 8.74
C PHE A 101 8.64 -16.42 8.08
N VAL A 102 8.45 -16.66 6.78
CA VAL A 102 9.05 -17.79 6.08
C VAL A 102 10.12 -17.38 5.08
N GLU A 103 10.00 -16.20 4.45
CA GLU A 103 10.81 -15.79 3.30
C GLU A 103 12.33 -15.97 3.52
N ASP A 104 12.89 -15.32 4.54
CA ASP A 104 14.33 -15.36 4.84
C ASP A 104 14.82 -16.80 5.06
N ARG A 105 14.08 -17.59 5.85
CA ARG A 105 14.48 -18.96 6.18
C ARG A 105 14.37 -19.91 4.99
N LEU A 106 13.41 -19.69 4.09
CA LEU A 106 13.31 -20.48 2.86
C LEU A 106 14.45 -20.16 1.90
N ASN A 107 14.86 -18.89 1.83
CA ASN A 107 16.03 -18.48 1.04
C ASN A 107 17.31 -19.18 1.54
N GLU A 108 17.54 -19.21 2.87
CA GLU A 108 18.66 -19.94 3.47
C GLU A 108 18.61 -21.45 3.15
N LEU A 109 17.44 -22.07 3.31
CA LEU A 109 17.27 -23.51 3.07
C LEU A 109 17.42 -23.89 1.59
N SER A 110 17.09 -23.00 0.66
CA SER A 110 17.31 -23.22 -0.78
C SER A 110 18.79 -23.44 -1.10
N GLN A 111 19.66 -22.66 -0.44
CA GLN A 111 21.11 -22.79 -0.57
C GLN A 111 21.62 -24.05 0.14
N GLU A 112 21.14 -24.35 1.34
CA GLU A 112 21.55 -25.52 2.12
C GLU A 112 21.17 -26.85 1.44
N LEU A 113 19.98 -26.91 0.84
CA LEU A 113 19.42 -28.12 0.23
C LEU A 113 19.74 -28.23 -1.27
N ASN A 114 20.36 -27.21 -1.86
CA ASN A 114 20.59 -27.10 -3.31
C ASN A 114 19.31 -27.36 -4.13
N MET A 115 18.21 -26.77 -3.66
CA MET A 115 16.89 -26.81 -4.30
C MET A 115 16.54 -25.40 -4.78
N THR A 116 15.64 -25.30 -5.75
CA THR A 116 15.15 -23.98 -6.15
C THR A 116 14.29 -23.38 -5.03
N GLY A 117 14.34 -22.05 -4.89
CA GLY A 117 13.48 -21.34 -3.93
C GLY A 117 12.00 -21.63 -4.16
N GLU A 118 11.58 -21.76 -5.43
CA GLU A 118 10.19 -22.10 -5.81
C GLU A 118 9.74 -23.47 -5.31
N GLU A 119 10.60 -24.50 -5.38
CA GLU A 119 10.26 -25.84 -4.91
C GLU A 119 10.03 -25.86 -3.39
N ILE A 120 10.93 -25.25 -2.62
CA ILE A 120 10.79 -25.20 -1.16
C ILE A 120 9.59 -24.32 -0.76
N TYR A 121 9.43 -23.17 -1.41
CA TYR A 121 8.32 -22.25 -1.16
C TYR A 121 6.97 -22.93 -1.42
N SER A 122 6.84 -23.65 -2.55
CA SER A 122 5.62 -24.40 -2.90
C SER A 122 5.24 -25.41 -1.83
N LEU A 123 6.20 -26.18 -1.28
CA LEU A 123 5.95 -27.15 -0.21
C LEU A 123 5.37 -26.49 1.05
N VAL A 124 5.85 -25.31 1.39
CA VAL A 124 5.40 -24.57 2.58
C VAL A 124 4.03 -23.93 2.34
N CYS A 125 3.85 -23.22 1.23
CA CYS A 125 2.59 -22.56 0.88
C CYS A 125 1.43 -23.54 0.72
N CYS A 126 1.67 -24.76 0.20
CA CYS A 126 0.66 -25.81 0.13
C CYS A 126 0.06 -26.18 1.50
N LYS A 127 0.81 -25.98 2.60
CA LYS A 127 0.32 -26.21 3.97
C LYS A 127 -0.19 -24.93 4.64
N LEU A 128 0.49 -23.81 4.42
CA LEU A 128 0.17 -22.57 5.12
C LEU A 128 -1.01 -21.80 4.50
N ASN A 129 -1.23 -21.89 3.18
CA ASN A 129 -2.37 -21.23 2.53
C ASN A 129 -3.72 -21.71 3.07
N PRO A 130 -4.02 -23.04 3.11
CA PRO A 130 -5.30 -23.50 3.65
C PRO A 130 -5.46 -23.19 5.14
N LEU A 131 -4.36 -23.19 5.90
CA LEU A 131 -4.37 -22.85 7.31
C LEU A 131 -4.68 -21.35 7.53
N GLN A 132 -4.01 -20.45 6.81
CA GLN A 132 -4.27 -19.01 6.88
C GLN A 132 -5.70 -18.70 6.46
N GLU A 133 -6.21 -19.32 5.39
CA GLU A 133 -7.59 -19.11 4.95
C GLU A 133 -8.59 -19.52 6.04
N LYS A 134 -8.39 -20.70 6.65
CA LYS A 134 -9.21 -21.15 7.77
C LYS A 134 -9.18 -20.18 8.96
N ILE A 135 -7.99 -19.75 9.38
CA ILE A 135 -7.80 -18.78 10.48
C ILE A 135 -8.50 -17.45 10.16
N ASN A 136 -8.37 -16.98 8.92
CA ASN A 136 -9.00 -15.73 8.48
C ASN A 136 -10.53 -15.84 8.46
N GLN A 137 -11.08 -16.99 8.06
CA GLN A 137 -12.52 -17.24 8.13
C GLN A 137 -13.02 -17.25 9.57
N GLU A 138 -12.34 -17.98 10.46
CA GLU A 138 -12.67 -17.99 11.89
C GLU A 138 -12.56 -16.59 12.51
N TYR A 139 -11.57 -15.79 12.13
CA TYR A 139 -11.39 -14.43 12.61
C TYR A 139 -12.50 -13.48 12.10
N LYS A 140 -12.99 -13.65 10.87
CA LYS A 140 -14.07 -12.81 10.30
C LYS A 140 -15.37 -12.88 11.10
N ASP A 141 -15.62 -13.98 11.80
CA ASP A 141 -16.81 -14.14 12.63
C ASP A 141 -16.69 -13.47 14.01
N THR A 142 -15.51 -12.91 14.35
CA THR A 142 -15.26 -12.27 15.65
C THR A 142 -15.77 -10.84 15.72
N GLU A 143 -16.12 -10.40 16.93
CA GLU A 143 -16.44 -9.00 17.20
C GLU A 143 -15.25 -8.05 16.96
N GLU A 144 -14.02 -8.54 17.14
CA GLU A 144 -12.81 -7.77 16.85
C GLU A 144 -12.72 -7.41 15.35
N TYR A 145 -13.04 -8.37 14.46
CA TYR A 145 -13.06 -8.13 13.02
C TYR A 145 -14.16 -7.13 12.63
N LYS A 146 -15.40 -7.33 13.12
CA LYS A 146 -16.53 -6.42 12.83
C LYS A 146 -16.21 -4.99 13.25
N CYS A 147 -15.72 -4.79 14.47
CA CYS A 147 -15.31 -3.49 14.97
C CYS A 147 -14.17 -2.88 14.15
N SER A 148 -13.18 -3.69 13.74
CA SER A 148 -12.09 -3.21 12.87
C SER A 148 -12.61 -2.71 11.53
N MET A 149 -13.62 -3.37 10.96
CA MET A 149 -14.26 -2.95 9.71
C MET A 149 -15.02 -1.64 9.87
N GLU A 150 -15.79 -1.48 10.94
CA GLU A 150 -16.49 -0.22 11.24
C GLU A 150 -15.51 0.95 11.42
N VAL A 151 -14.42 0.73 12.16
CA VAL A 151 -13.36 1.73 12.32
C VAL A 151 -12.72 2.09 10.99
N GLU A 152 -12.42 1.11 10.13
CA GLU A 152 -11.84 1.38 8.81
C GLU A 152 -12.81 2.17 7.91
N GLU A 153 -14.11 1.88 7.97
CA GLU A 153 -15.12 2.62 7.23
C GLU A 153 -15.17 4.10 7.67
N ILE A 154 -15.09 4.36 8.98
CA ILE A 154 -15.02 5.72 9.52
C ILE A 154 -13.77 6.43 8.99
N LEU A 155 -12.60 5.78 9.05
CA LEU A 155 -11.34 6.34 8.58
C LEU A 155 -11.35 6.59 7.06
N GLN A 156 -11.99 5.73 6.28
CA GLN A 156 -12.12 5.92 4.84
C GLN A 156 -12.97 7.16 4.51
N ARG A 157 -14.13 7.30 5.15
CA ARG A 157 -15.00 8.48 4.99
C ARG A 157 -14.28 9.76 5.42
N TYR A 158 -13.55 9.70 6.53
CA TYR A 158 -12.69 10.81 6.99
C TYR A 158 -11.64 11.20 5.97
N ARG A 159 -10.84 10.25 5.45
CA ARG A 159 -9.80 10.51 4.44
C ARG A 159 -10.38 11.10 3.17
N GLN A 160 -11.54 10.61 2.72
CA GLN A 160 -12.22 11.13 1.54
C GLN A 160 -12.71 12.57 1.76
N ALA A 161 -13.46 12.82 2.83
CA ALA A 161 -13.98 14.15 3.14
C ALA A 161 -12.85 15.17 3.35
N LYS A 162 -11.77 14.76 3.99
CA LYS A 162 -10.56 15.57 4.16
C LYS A 162 -9.94 15.92 2.81
N ALA A 163 -9.70 14.94 1.94
CA ALA A 163 -9.15 15.19 0.62
C ALA A 163 -10.02 16.13 -0.22
N GLU A 164 -11.34 15.91 -0.25
CA GLU A 164 -12.29 16.77 -0.97
C GLU A 164 -12.29 18.21 -0.44
N PHE A 165 -12.30 18.37 0.88
CA PHE A 165 -12.25 19.69 1.51
C PHE A 165 -10.93 20.40 1.25
N GLU A 166 -9.79 19.72 1.43
CA GLU A 166 -8.46 20.31 1.29
C GLU A 166 -8.12 20.62 -0.17
N ASN A 167 -8.62 19.84 -1.13
CA ASN A 167 -8.52 20.16 -2.54
C ASN A 167 -9.22 21.49 -2.89
N LYS A 168 -10.32 21.81 -2.18
CA LYS A 168 -11.07 23.05 -2.42
C LYS A 168 -10.55 24.22 -1.60
N TYR A 169 -10.26 23.99 -0.33
CA TYR A 169 -10.03 25.05 0.67
C TYR A 169 -8.57 25.13 1.14
N GLY A 170 -7.67 24.32 0.60
CA GLY A 170 -6.25 24.30 0.95
C GLY A 170 -5.89 23.20 1.94
N VAL A 171 -4.69 22.64 1.76
CA VAL A 171 -4.14 21.54 2.57
C VAL A 171 -3.98 21.96 4.03
N GLY A 172 -4.35 21.06 4.95
CA GLY A 172 -4.20 21.25 6.40
C GLY A 172 -5.36 22.01 7.06
N ASN A 173 -6.36 22.48 6.31
CA ASN A 173 -7.46 23.25 6.86
C ASN A 173 -8.60 22.40 7.45
N PHE A 174 -8.74 21.13 7.05
CA PHE A 174 -9.87 20.29 7.43
C PHE A 174 -9.94 20.03 8.94
N ASP A 175 -8.81 19.63 9.53
CA ASP A 175 -8.70 19.20 10.93
C ASP A 175 -8.88 20.36 11.93
N TYR A 176 -8.86 21.62 11.46
CA TYR A 176 -9.23 22.77 12.28
C TYR A 176 -10.74 23.03 12.33
N CYS A 177 -11.53 22.25 11.59
CA CYS A 177 -12.98 22.40 11.50
C CYS A 177 -13.71 21.14 11.94
N TYR A 178 -13.27 19.98 11.44
CA TYR A 178 -13.95 18.70 11.64
C TYR A 178 -13.09 17.71 12.42
N ASP A 179 -13.74 16.76 13.10
CA ASP A 179 -13.06 15.62 13.70
C ASP A 179 -13.09 14.36 12.79
N VAL A 180 -12.50 13.26 13.28
CA VAL A 180 -12.44 11.97 12.55
C VAL A 180 -13.82 11.37 12.25
N PHE A 181 -14.86 11.76 13.01
CA PHE A 181 -16.23 11.32 12.79
C PHE A 181 -17.03 12.32 11.95
N LEU A 182 -16.36 13.30 11.32
CA LEU A 182 -16.93 14.35 10.48
C LEU A 182 -17.85 15.33 11.24
N ASN A 183 -17.76 15.38 12.57
CA ASN A 183 -18.51 16.38 13.32
C ASN A 183 -17.85 17.75 13.16
N LEU A 184 -18.64 18.78 12.86
CA LEU A 184 -18.17 20.16 12.85
C LEU A 184 -17.88 20.59 14.30
N ARG A 185 -16.60 20.76 14.62
CA ARG A 185 -16.12 21.19 15.93
C ARG A 185 -15.88 22.69 16.01
N ASN A 186 -15.49 23.32 14.89
CA ASN A 186 -15.21 24.76 14.85
C ASN A 186 -15.86 25.44 13.64
N ALA A 187 -17.08 25.93 13.84
CA ALA A 187 -17.86 26.63 12.81
C ALA A 187 -17.28 28.00 12.44
N GLU A 188 -16.62 28.69 13.38
CA GLU A 188 -16.00 29.99 13.11
C GLU A 188 -14.81 29.84 12.15
N ASN A 189 -13.97 28.85 12.37
CA ASN A 189 -12.83 28.61 11.50
C ASN A 189 -13.27 28.16 10.11
N LEU A 190 -14.33 27.36 10.01
CA LEU A 190 -14.93 26.99 8.73
C LEU A 190 -15.39 28.23 7.95
N LYS A 191 -16.02 29.20 8.63
CA LYS A 191 -16.44 30.46 8.00
C LYS A 191 -15.23 31.25 7.50
N LYS A 192 -14.18 31.39 8.31
CA LYS A 192 -12.94 32.10 7.93
C LYS A 192 -12.29 31.47 6.70
N ILE A 193 -12.14 30.14 6.68
CA ILE A 193 -11.56 29.41 5.54
C ILE A 193 -12.38 29.65 4.27
N LYS A 194 -13.72 29.58 4.36
CA LYS A 194 -14.60 29.85 3.21
C LYS A 194 -14.51 31.30 2.72
N GLN A 195 -14.44 32.27 3.62
CA GLN A 195 -14.26 33.69 3.27
C GLN A 195 -12.94 33.94 2.55
N ILE A 196 -11.83 33.39 3.07
CA ILE A 196 -10.51 33.50 2.43
C ILE A 196 -10.55 32.90 1.02
N TYR A 197 -11.17 31.74 0.86
CA TYR A 197 -11.34 31.10 -0.45
C TYR A 197 -12.18 31.97 -1.41
N GLU A 198 -13.30 32.52 -0.96
CA GLU A 198 -14.16 33.40 -1.77
C GLU A 198 -13.44 34.68 -2.20
N GLU A 199 -12.65 35.28 -1.31
CA GLU A 199 -11.82 36.45 -1.62
C GLU A 199 -10.73 36.12 -2.67
N GLN A 200 -10.07 34.98 -2.54
CA GLN A 200 -9.07 34.51 -3.50
C GLN A 200 -9.67 34.16 -4.86
N ASP A 201 -10.80 33.46 -4.89
CA ASP A 201 -11.53 33.12 -6.12
C ASP A 201 -12.04 34.38 -6.83
N TYR A 202 -12.60 35.33 -6.08
CA TYR A 202 -13.01 36.62 -6.63
C TYR A 202 -11.83 37.40 -7.22
N PHE A 203 -10.69 37.44 -6.52
CA PHE A 203 -9.48 38.13 -6.98
C PHE A 203 -8.92 37.49 -8.26
N THR A 204 -8.71 36.17 -8.26
CA THR A 204 -8.18 35.42 -9.42
C THR A 204 -9.14 35.46 -10.62
N GLY A 205 -10.43 35.22 -10.40
CA GLY A 205 -11.46 35.28 -11.44
C GLY A 205 -11.69 36.69 -11.97
N SER A 206 -11.49 37.75 -11.18
CA SER A 206 -11.54 39.14 -11.67
C SER A 206 -10.28 39.53 -12.45
N TYR A 207 -9.09 39.05 -12.05
CA TYR A 207 -7.85 39.23 -12.81
C TYR A 207 -7.88 38.53 -14.16
N GLN A 208 -8.32 37.27 -14.22
CA GLN A 208 -8.46 36.53 -15.48
C GLN A 208 -9.49 37.18 -16.41
N ARG A 209 -10.62 37.67 -15.88
CA ARG A 209 -11.60 38.44 -16.66
C ARG A 209 -11.04 39.75 -17.22
N LYS A 210 -10.24 40.48 -16.44
CA LYS A 210 -9.58 41.73 -16.88
C LYS A 210 -8.48 41.49 -17.93
N ASN A 211 -7.73 40.40 -17.81
CA ASN A 211 -6.72 40.01 -18.80
C ASN A 211 -7.36 39.54 -20.12
N HIS A 212 -8.47 38.80 -20.09
CA HIS A 212 -9.21 38.44 -21.30
C HIS A 212 -9.96 39.62 -21.95
N SER A 213 -10.38 40.64 -21.20
CA SER A 213 -10.94 41.87 -21.79
C SER A 213 -9.89 42.74 -22.48
N ASN A 214 -8.63 42.73 -22.01
CA ASN A 214 -7.54 43.51 -22.64
C ASN A 214 -6.99 42.85 -23.93
N TYR A 215 -7.14 41.53 -24.10
CA TYR A 215 -6.75 40.86 -25.35
C TYR A 215 -7.73 41.05 -26.51
N LYS A 216 -8.96 41.52 -26.26
CA LYS A 216 -9.98 41.68 -27.30
C LYS A 216 -9.96 43.04 -28.01
N TYR A 217 -9.08 43.96 -27.58
CA TYR A 217 -8.98 45.31 -28.16
C TYR A 217 -7.77 45.53 -29.08
N ASN A 218 -7.01 44.48 -29.42
CA ASN A 218 -5.80 44.63 -30.25
C ASN A 218 -5.55 43.50 -31.26
N SER A 219 -6.59 42.91 -31.86
CA SER A 219 -6.44 41.92 -32.94
C SER A 219 -7.04 42.41 -34.28
N ASN A 220 -6.76 43.66 -34.65
CA ASN A 220 -6.95 44.15 -36.02
C ASN A 220 -5.62 44.67 -36.55
N LYS A 221 -4.70 43.76 -36.92
CA LYS A 221 -3.80 43.93 -38.08
C LYS A 221 -2.86 42.72 -38.26
N SER A 222 -2.80 42.32 -39.53
CA SER A 222 -1.70 41.64 -40.23
C SER A 222 -1.73 40.12 -40.32
N SER A 223 -1.96 39.71 -41.57
CA SER A 223 -1.76 38.43 -42.25
C SER A 223 -0.29 38.03 -42.42
N TYR A 224 -0.09 36.73 -42.72
CA TYR A 224 1.16 36.02 -43.08
C TYR A 224 2.08 35.76 -41.88
N GLN A 225 2.62 34.57 -41.61
CA GLN A 225 2.98 33.45 -42.48
C GLN A 225 3.15 32.21 -41.59
N GLU A 226 2.87 31.05 -42.17
CA GLU A 226 3.05 29.71 -41.62
C GLU A 226 4.54 29.46 -41.28
N GLU A 227 4.86 29.04 -40.06
CA GLU A 227 6.03 28.20 -39.79
C GLU A 227 5.95 27.53 -38.43
N GLN A 228 6.48 26.30 -38.40
CA GLN A 228 6.39 25.33 -37.32
C GLN A 228 7.05 25.81 -36.02
N GLY A 229 6.46 25.44 -34.88
CA GLY A 229 7.08 25.66 -33.57
C GLY A 229 6.13 25.32 -32.43
N SER A 230 6.06 24.04 -32.07
CA SER A 230 5.45 23.60 -30.81
C SER A 230 6.25 24.16 -29.63
N ASN A 231 5.78 25.25 -29.03
CA ASN A 231 6.25 25.74 -27.74
C ASN A 231 5.15 25.52 -26.71
N TYR A 232 5.27 24.43 -25.94
CA TYR A 232 4.49 24.26 -24.73
C TYR A 232 5.17 25.06 -23.61
N GLU A 233 4.44 26.08 -23.17
CA GLU A 233 4.84 27.06 -22.18
C GLU A 233 4.96 26.44 -20.79
N TYR A 234 6.11 26.68 -20.16
CA TYR A 234 6.52 26.16 -18.87
C TYR A 234 5.68 26.77 -17.74
N SER A 235 4.67 26.05 -17.26
CA SER A 235 4.06 26.34 -15.96
C SER A 235 4.82 25.57 -14.89
N SER A 236 5.60 26.32 -14.11
CA SER A 236 6.41 25.86 -12.99
C SER A 236 5.57 25.11 -11.96
N ARG A 237 5.54 23.78 -12.07
CA ARG A 237 5.14 22.88 -10.98
C ARG A 237 6.33 22.71 -10.06
N GLU A 238 6.28 23.35 -8.90
CA GLU A 238 7.20 23.04 -7.81
C GLU A 238 7.06 21.57 -7.39
N ASN A 239 8.19 20.99 -6.98
CA ASN A 239 8.37 19.76 -6.18
C ASN A 239 8.71 18.45 -6.90
N SER A 240 10.01 18.10 -6.84
CA SER A 240 10.43 16.90 -6.10
C SER A 240 11.87 17.02 -5.58
N HIS A 241 12.07 16.85 -4.27
CA HIS A 241 13.37 16.95 -3.59
C HIS A 241 14.06 15.56 -3.54
N TYR A 242 14.16 14.88 -4.68
CA TYR A 242 14.85 13.58 -4.76
C TYR A 242 16.36 13.77 -4.89
N GLY A 243 17.12 13.08 -4.04
CA GLY A 243 18.58 13.04 -4.12
C GLY A 243 19.07 12.33 -5.38
N GLU A 244 20.36 12.46 -5.71
CA GLU A 244 20.94 11.81 -6.91
C GLU A 244 20.81 10.28 -6.90
N ASP A 245 20.90 9.65 -5.73
CA ASP A 245 20.73 8.20 -5.60
C ASP A 245 19.27 7.75 -5.77
N ASP A 246 18.31 8.54 -5.27
CA ASP A 246 16.88 8.32 -5.50
C ASP A 246 16.55 8.47 -6.99
N LYS A 247 17.12 9.46 -7.67
CA LYS A 247 16.94 9.63 -9.12
C LYS A 247 17.43 8.41 -9.92
N LYS A 248 18.46 7.69 -9.46
CA LYS A 248 18.88 6.42 -10.09
C LYS A 248 17.83 5.33 -9.92
N ILE A 249 17.19 5.24 -8.75
CA ILE A 249 16.12 4.28 -8.47
C ILE A 249 14.88 4.64 -9.28
N LEU A 250 14.46 5.91 -9.28
CA LEU A 250 13.30 6.38 -10.04
C LEU A 250 13.50 6.19 -11.56
N LYS A 251 14.71 6.36 -12.10
CA LYS A 251 15.02 6.01 -13.51
C LYS A 251 14.84 4.53 -13.81
N LYS A 252 15.15 3.63 -12.86
CA LYS A 252 14.89 2.19 -13.03
C LYS A 252 13.40 1.90 -12.99
N ILE A 253 12.67 2.51 -12.06
CA ILE A 253 11.20 2.37 -11.95
C ILE A 253 10.53 2.84 -13.24
N TYR A 254 10.87 4.04 -13.74
CA TYR A 254 10.37 4.57 -15.01
C TYR A 254 10.62 3.60 -16.17
N LYS A 255 11.86 3.12 -16.33
CA LYS A 255 12.21 2.21 -17.44
C LYS A 255 11.45 0.88 -17.37
N THR A 256 11.26 0.34 -16.17
CA THR A 256 10.51 -0.91 -15.97
C THR A 256 9.03 -0.72 -16.32
N LEU A 257 8.42 0.36 -15.83
CA LEU A 257 7.02 0.68 -16.13
C LEU A 257 6.82 0.96 -17.63
N ALA A 258 7.64 1.83 -18.23
CA ALA A 258 7.55 2.16 -19.64
C ALA A 258 7.72 0.92 -20.54
N ARG A 259 8.62 0.00 -20.18
CA ARG A 259 8.80 -1.26 -20.93
C ARG A 259 7.62 -2.22 -20.79
N ASN A 260 6.98 -2.26 -19.61
CA ASN A 260 5.88 -3.19 -19.37
C ASN A 260 4.56 -2.69 -19.95
N PHE A 261 4.33 -1.38 -19.94
CA PHE A 261 3.10 -0.75 -20.41
C PHE A 261 3.24 -0.10 -21.80
N HIS A 262 4.35 -0.35 -22.52
CA HIS A 262 4.52 0.18 -23.87
C HIS A 262 3.37 -0.30 -24.78
N PRO A 263 2.73 0.60 -25.56
CA PRO A 263 1.63 0.25 -26.46
C PRO A 263 2.00 -0.87 -27.44
N ASP A 264 3.21 -0.82 -28.02
CA ASP A 264 3.73 -1.88 -28.91
C ASP A 264 3.77 -3.29 -28.31
N LYS A 265 3.85 -3.42 -26.97
CA LYS A 265 3.89 -4.72 -26.29
C LYS A 265 2.50 -5.19 -25.83
N ASN A 266 1.53 -4.29 -25.81
CA ASN A 266 0.19 -4.50 -25.26
C ASN A 266 -0.91 -4.19 -26.30
N ASP A 267 -0.62 -4.50 -27.58
CA ASP A 267 -1.53 -4.35 -28.72
C ASP A 267 -2.20 -2.98 -28.83
N ASN A 268 -1.51 -1.91 -28.42
CA ASN A 268 -2.05 -0.55 -28.35
C ASN A 268 -3.39 -0.44 -27.60
N SER A 269 -3.59 -1.24 -26.56
CA SER A 269 -4.80 -1.15 -25.74
C SER A 269 -4.96 0.25 -25.13
N ASP A 270 -6.20 0.72 -24.97
CA ASP A 270 -6.49 2.02 -24.34
C ASP A 270 -5.87 2.13 -22.94
N GLU A 271 -5.77 1.01 -22.22
CA GLU A 271 -5.11 0.92 -20.92
C GLU A 271 -3.59 1.18 -21.05
N SER A 272 -2.91 0.60 -22.03
CA SER A 272 -1.47 0.81 -22.25
C SER A 272 -1.14 2.26 -22.66
N VAL A 273 -2.00 2.87 -23.47
CA VAL A 273 -1.87 4.27 -23.89
C VAL A 273 -2.05 5.21 -22.70
N ARG A 274 -3.10 4.99 -21.89
CA ARG A 274 -3.35 5.78 -20.68
C ARG A 274 -2.27 5.56 -19.63
N ALA A 275 -1.79 4.33 -19.45
CA ALA A 275 -0.68 4.02 -18.55
C ALA A 275 0.60 4.76 -18.96
N MET A 276 0.91 4.85 -20.25
CA MET A 276 2.07 5.60 -20.74
C MET A 276 1.94 7.12 -20.51
N GLN A 277 0.75 7.70 -20.64
CA GLN A 277 0.52 9.11 -20.30
C GLN A 277 0.83 9.37 -18.82
N ILE A 278 0.32 8.51 -17.92
CA ILE A 278 0.59 8.60 -16.48
C ILE A 278 2.09 8.43 -16.18
N ILE A 279 2.77 7.48 -16.83
CA ILE A 279 4.20 7.23 -16.65
C ILE A 279 5.04 8.45 -17.09
N ASN A 280 4.62 9.15 -18.15
CA ASN A 280 5.28 10.37 -18.62
C ASN A 280 5.03 11.54 -17.66
N ASP A 281 3.81 11.70 -17.14
CA ASP A 281 3.52 12.73 -16.12
C ASP A 281 4.37 12.51 -14.85
N LEU A 282 4.55 11.25 -14.43
CA LEU A 282 5.43 10.89 -13.31
C LEU A 282 6.89 11.23 -13.59
N LYS A 283 7.37 11.01 -14.82
CA LYS A 283 8.74 11.38 -15.23
C LYS A 283 8.97 12.88 -15.10
N GLU A 284 8.01 13.70 -15.53
CA GLU A 284 8.07 15.16 -15.40
C GLU A 284 8.07 15.60 -13.94
N LEU A 285 7.18 15.03 -13.11
CA LEU A 285 7.12 15.30 -11.67
C LEU A 285 8.43 14.92 -10.95
N TRP A 286 9.08 13.83 -11.34
CA TRP A 286 10.34 13.38 -10.77
C TRP A 286 11.59 14.09 -11.32
N GLN A 287 11.43 14.97 -12.32
CA GLN A 287 12.53 15.66 -13.01
C GLN A 287 13.63 14.69 -13.53
N LEU A 288 13.22 13.60 -14.19
CA LEU A 288 14.12 12.52 -14.66
C LEU A 288 14.58 12.61 -16.12
#